data_AF-A0A380E0S9-F1
#
_entry.id   AF-A0A380E0S9-F1
#
_cell.length_a   1.000
_cell.length_b   1.000
_cell.length_c   1.000
_cell.angle_alpha   90.00
_cell.angle_beta   90.00
_cell.angle_gamma   90.00
#
_symmetry.space_group_name_H-M   'P 1'
#
loop_
_entity.id
_entity.type
_entity.pdbx_description
1 polymer ?
#
loop_
_entity_poly.entity_id
_entity_poly.type
_entity_poly.pdbx_seq_one_letter_code
_entity_poly.pdbx_strand_id
1 'polypeptide(L)'
;MNKLLLLVTFIIRVGSGIVMLMQGYEKLTGGFTLKGLVPVIANNTDSPEWYKWFFANIVAHTTSLFDIVVPLGEIAIGLGLIFGVFAYAASFFGAFVMINYILADMIFTYPLQLTFFILLLMSHSLLKQISLKEIINYFRGRKNRGEK
;
A
#
# COMPACT_ATOMS: atom_id res chain seq x y z
N MET A 1 9.01 21.67 -15.91
CA MET A 1 8.69 20.47 -15.08
C MET A 1 9.77 20.34 -14.03
N ASN A 2 9.43 20.34 -12.73
CA ASN A 2 10.43 20.37 -11.67
C ASN A 2 11.04 18.97 -11.48
N LYS A 3 12.21 18.72 -12.05
CA LYS A 3 12.90 17.41 -12.03
C LYS A 3 13.09 16.87 -10.61
N LEU A 4 13.28 17.78 -9.65
CA LEU A 4 13.38 17.44 -8.23
C LEU A 4 12.11 16.77 -7.69
N LEU A 5 10.93 17.30 -8.04
CA LEU A 5 9.65 16.77 -7.56
C LEU A 5 9.37 15.36 -8.12
N LEU A 6 9.76 15.11 -9.36
CA LEU A 6 9.67 13.78 -9.97
C LEU A 6 10.58 12.78 -9.26
N LEU A 7 11.81 13.18 -8.96
CA LEU A 7 12.77 12.34 -8.25
C LEU A 7 12.28 12.00 -6.84
N VAL A 8 11.79 12.99 -6.09
CA VAL A 8 11.25 12.80 -4.75
C VAL A 8 10.03 11.87 -4.77
N THR A 9 9.09 12.09 -5.70
CA THR A 9 7.90 11.23 -5.85
C THR A 9 8.30 9.80 -6.20
N PHE A 10 9.30 9.62 -7.06
CA PHE A 10 9.81 8.29 -7.41
C PHE A 10 10.40 7.56 -6.21
N ILE A 11 11.24 8.24 -5.41
CA ILE A 11 11.86 7.67 -4.20
C ILE A 11 10.77 7.26 -3.19
N ILE A 12 9.82 8.16 -2.90
CA ILE A 12 8.72 7.87 -1.97
C ILE A 12 7.90 6.69 -2.48
N ARG A 13 7.59 6.65 -3.78
CA ARG A 13 6.80 5.57 -4.38
C ARG A 13 7.49 4.22 -4.26
N VAL A 14 8.73 4.13 -4.73
CA VAL A 14 9.48 2.86 -4.71
C VAL A 14 9.78 2.44 -3.28
N GLY A 15 10.16 3.37 -2.40
CA GLY A 15 10.39 3.11 -0.98
C GLY A 15 9.14 2.58 -0.28
N SER A 16 8.00 3.24 -0.45
CA SER A 16 6.72 2.77 0.10
C SER A 16 6.31 1.41 -0.47
N GLY A 17 6.62 1.17 -1.76
CA GLY A 17 6.38 -0.12 -2.41
C GLY A 17 7.23 -1.25 -1.81
N ILE A 18 8.52 -1.00 -1.57
CA ILE A 18 9.41 -1.98 -0.93
C ILE A 18 8.93 -2.30 0.49
N VAL A 19 8.59 -1.28 1.27
CA VAL A 19 8.10 -1.47 2.65
C VAL A 19 6.82 -2.30 2.67
N MET A 20 5.84 -2.01 1.80
CA MET A 20 4.60 -2.80 1.71
C MET A 20 4.87 -4.25 1.28
N LEU A 21 5.77 -4.45 0.31
CA LEU A 21 6.14 -5.78 -0.13
C LEU A 21 6.74 -6.60 1.02
N MET A 22 7.65 -5.99 1.79
CA MET A 22 8.27 -6.63 2.94
C MET A 22 7.24 -6.94 4.03
N GLN A 23 6.38 -5.99 4.40
CA GLN A 23 5.33 -6.20 5.41
C GLN A 23 4.39 -7.34 5.02
N GLY A 24 3.94 -7.38 3.76
CA GLY A 24 3.07 -8.45 3.28
C GLY A 24 3.78 -9.80 3.23
N TYR A 25 5.04 -9.83 2.81
CA TYR A 25 5.85 -11.06 2.78
C TYR A 25 6.11 -11.60 4.19
N GLU A 26 6.48 -10.74 5.14
CA GLU A 26 6.68 -11.08 6.55
C GLU A 26 5.40 -11.62 7.18
N LYS A 27 4.23 -11.03 6.90
CA LYS A 27 2.96 -11.58 7.39
C LYS A 27 2.65 -12.94 6.79
N LEU A 28 2.85 -13.11 5.48
CA LEU A 28 2.57 -14.36 4.79
C LEU A 28 3.46 -15.52 5.28
N THR A 29 4.72 -15.24 5.60
CA THR A 29 5.70 -16.26 6.01
C THR A 29 5.88 -16.39 7.52
N GLY A 30 5.57 -15.34 8.28
CA GLY A 30 5.80 -15.23 9.72
C GLY A 30 4.62 -15.69 10.59
N GLY A 31 3.61 -16.36 10.00
CA GLY A 31 2.47 -16.90 10.76
C GLY A 31 1.48 -15.84 11.23
N PHE A 32 1.30 -14.75 10.46
CA PHE A 32 0.27 -13.74 10.73
C PHE A 32 -1.11 -14.40 10.88
N THR A 33 -1.82 -14.07 11.95
CA THR A 33 -3.21 -14.45 12.11
C THR A 33 -4.01 -13.40 12.88
N LEU A 34 -5.17 -13.07 12.34
CA LEU A 34 -6.16 -12.20 12.96
C LEU A 34 -6.90 -12.89 14.09
N LYS A 35 -6.86 -14.22 14.19
CA LYS A 35 -7.50 -14.94 15.31
C LYS A 35 -6.98 -14.46 16.66
N GLY A 36 -5.68 -14.16 16.76
CA GLY A 36 -5.09 -13.57 17.95
C GLY A 36 -5.36 -12.07 18.10
N LEU A 37 -5.58 -11.37 16.99
CA LEU A 37 -5.76 -9.92 16.97
C LEU A 37 -7.20 -9.47 17.26
N VAL A 38 -8.20 -10.29 16.90
CA VAL A 38 -9.62 -10.03 17.14
C VAL A 38 -9.92 -9.68 18.60
N PRO A 39 -9.52 -10.49 19.62
CA PRO A 39 -9.80 -10.13 21.01
C PRO A 39 -9.00 -8.92 21.50
N VAL A 40 -7.83 -8.64 20.91
CA VAL A 40 -7.03 -7.45 21.24
C VAL A 40 -7.76 -6.19 20.79
N ILE A 41 -8.21 -6.15 19.54
CA ILE A 41 -8.94 -5.00 18.99
C ILE A 41 -10.32 -4.86 19.64
N ALA A 42 -11.06 -5.96 19.81
CA ALA A 42 -12.42 -5.90 20.36
C ALA A 42 -12.47 -5.38 21.81
N ASN A 43 -11.40 -5.56 22.58
CA ASN A 43 -11.36 -5.19 24.00
C ASN A 43 -10.44 -4.00 24.32
N ASN A 44 -9.78 -3.39 23.33
CA ASN A 44 -8.92 -2.23 23.58
C ASN A 44 -9.74 -0.97 23.88
N THR A 45 -9.04 0.10 24.27
CA THR A 45 -9.64 1.41 24.53
C THR A 45 -9.57 2.34 23.32
N ASP A 46 -8.61 2.13 22.43
CA ASP A 46 -8.20 3.11 21.43
C ASP A 46 -8.90 2.93 20.07
N SER A 47 -9.44 1.74 19.77
CA SER A 47 -10.23 1.53 18.55
C SER A 47 -11.63 2.14 18.67
N PRO A 48 -12.20 2.69 17.59
CA PRO A 48 -13.60 3.11 17.59
C PRO A 48 -14.58 1.95 17.79
N GLU A 49 -15.69 2.20 18.50
CA GLU A 49 -16.68 1.16 18.83
C GLU A 49 -17.25 0.42 17.61
N TRP A 50 -17.50 1.13 16.50
CA TRP A 50 -17.97 0.50 15.26
C TRP A 50 -16.93 -0.47 14.67
N TYR A 51 -15.64 -0.19 14.87
CA TYR A 51 -14.54 -1.02 14.37
C TYR A 51 -14.36 -2.25 15.26
N LYS A 52 -14.48 -2.09 16.59
CA LYS A 52 -14.55 -3.22 17.53
C LYS A 52 -15.70 -4.16 17.18
N TRP A 53 -16.89 -3.59 16.92
CA TRP A 53 -18.05 -4.37 16.50
C TRP A 53 -17.79 -5.13 15.19
N PHE A 54 -17.17 -4.49 14.19
CA PHE A 54 -16.77 -5.14 12.95
C PHE A 54 -15.82 -6.32 13.18
N PHE A 55 -14.81 -6.14 14.05
CA PHE A 55 -13.88 -7.22 14.40
C PHE A 55 -14.57 -8.38 15.12
N ALA A 56 -15.43 -8.08 16.09
CA ALA A 56 -16.12 -9.09 16.89
C ALA A 56 -17.18 -9.88 16.10
N ASN A 57 -17.88 -9.24 15.16
CA ASN A 57 -19.05 -9.84 14.49
C ASN A 57 -18.79 -10.26 13.04
N ILE A 58 -17.74 -9.76 12.40
CA ILE A 58 -17.40 -10.12 11.00
C ILE A 58 -16.05 -10.81 10.98
N VAL A 59 -14.98 -10.09 11.36
CA VAL A 59 -13.61 -10.61 11.23
C VAL A 59 -13.43 -11.89 12.04
N ALA A 60 -13.97 -11.97 13.26
CA ALA A 60 -13.92 -13.15 14.12
C ALA A 60 -14.40 -14.44 13.44
N HIS A 61 -15.38 -14.36 12.54
CA HIS A 61 -15.95 -15.52 11.85
C HIS A 61 -15.31 -15.79 10.48
N THR A 62 -14.48 -14.88 9.99
CA THR A 62 -13.85 -14.96 8.66
C THR A 62 -12.33 -14.76 8.71
N THR A 63 -11.68 -15.03 9.86
CA THR A 63 -10.24 -14.74 10.05
C THR A 63 -9.37 -15.42 9.00
N SER A 64 -9.67 -16.67 8.62
CA SER A 64 -8.90 -17.42 7.62
C SER A 64 -8.85 -16.75 6.25
N LEU A 65 -9.90 -16.03 5.86
CA LEU A 65 -9.92 -15.26 4.62
C LEU A 65 -8.99 -14.06 4.72
N PHE A 66 -9.12 -13.28 5.79
CA PHE A 66 -8.33 -12.07 5.98
C PHE A 66 -6.85 -12.36 6.26
N ASP A 67 -6.53 -13.49 6.88
CA ASP A 67 -5.15 -13.98 7.09
C ASP A 67 -4.39 -14.16 5.77
N ILE A 68 -5.12 -14.38 4.67
CA ILE A 68 -4.55 -14.51 3.32
C ILE A 68 -4.70 -13.20 2.54
N VAL A 69 -5.87 -12.58 2.57
CA VAL A 69 -6.18 -11.39 1.77
C VAL A 69 -5.35 -10.18 2.21
N VAL A 70 -5.14 -9.99 3.52
CA VAL A 70 -4.37 -8.84 4.02
C VAL A 70 -2.91 -8.90 3.54
N PRO A 71 -2.15 -9.99 3.77
CA PRO A 71 -0.77 -10.08 3.29
C PRO A 71 -0.65 -10.00 1.77
N LEU A 72 -1.53 -10.69 1.03
CA LEU A 72 -1.51 -10.65 -0.44
C LEU A 72 -1.85 -9.24 -0.97
N GLY A 73 -2.77 -8.53 -0.33
CA GLY A 73 -3.09 -7.15 -0.65
C GLY A 73 -1.88 -6.23 -0.47
N GLU A 74 -1.13 -6.37 0.62
CA GLU A 74 0.09 -5.61 0.86
C GLU A 74 1.17 -5.88 -0.19
N ILE A 75 1.38 -7.15 -0.54
CA ILE A 75 2.32 -7.54 -1.60
C ILE A 75 1.89 -6.92 -2.93
N ALA A 76 0.60 -7.01 -3.29
CA ALA A 76 0.08 -6.46 -4.54
C ALA A 76 0.26 -4.93 -4.62
N ILE A 77 0.00 -4.21 -3.51
CA ILE A 77 0.26 -2.78 -3.41
C ILE A 77 1.75 -2.49 -3.59
N GLY A 78 2.61 -3.25 -2.91
CA GLY A 78 4.07 -3.12 -3.02
C GLY A 78 4.57 -3.25 -4.45
N LEU A 79 4.17 -4.33 -5.13
CA LEU A 79 4.51 -4.58 -6.53
C LEU A 79 3.95 -3.49 -7.45
N GLY A 80 2.70 -3.06 -7.25
CA GLY A 80 2.08 -1.99 -8.04
C GLY A 80 2.84 -0.66 -7.95
N LEU A 81 3.36 -0.32 -6.77
CA LEU A 81 4.19 0.87 -6.56
C LEU A 81 5.61 0.74 -7.13
N ILE A 82 6.26 -0.41 -6.94
CA ILE A 82 7.63 -0.65 -7.43
C ILE A 82 7.65 -0.59 -8.96
N PHE A 83 6.77 -1.35 -9.61
CA PHE A 83 6.68 -1.38 -11.08
C PHE A 83 5.98 -0.15 -11.65
N GLY A 84 5.27 0.62 -10.82
CA GLY A 84 4.49 1.77 -11.30
C GLY A 84 3.31 1.37 -12.18
N VAL A 85 2.84 0.13 -12.08
CA VAL A 85 1.63 -0.38 -12.75
C VAL A 85 0.47 -0.17 -11.79
N PHE A 86 -0.53 0.62 -12.21
CA PHE A 86 -1.63 1.04 -11.33
C PHE A 86 -1.18 1.76 -10.06
N ALA A 87 -0.06 2.51 -10.12
CA ALA A 87 0.53 3.18 -8.96
C ALA A 87 -0.47 4.03 -8.15
N TYR A 88 -1.39 4.73 -8.81
CA TYR A 88 -2.41 5.53 -8.14
C TYR A 88 -3.38 4.66 -7.31
N ALA A 89 -3.86 3.55 -7.88
CA ALA A 89 -4.72 2.61 -7.15
C ALA A 89 -3.96 1.92 -6.01
N ALA A 90 -2.69 1.55 -6.25
CA ALA A 90 -1.82 1.01 -5.21
C ALA A 90 -1.62 2.02 -4.06
N SER A 91 -1.43 3.31 -4.35
CA SER A 91 -1.36 4.35 -3.33
C SER A 91 -2.66 4.50 -2.54
N PHE A 92 -3.82 4.38 -3.20
CA PHE A 92 -5.13 4.43 -2.54
C PHE A 92 -5.31 3.28 -1.57
N PHE A 93 -5.11 2.04 -2.02
CA PHE A 93 -5.23 0.88 -1.16
C PHE A 93 -4.15 0.83 -0.08
N GLY A 94 -2.96 1.36 -0.34
CA GLY A 94 -1.93 1.55 0.66
C GLY A 94 -2.38 2.49 1.79
N ALA A 95 -2.95 3.65 1.46
CA ALA A 95 -3.53 4.54 2.47
C ALA A 95 -4.66 3.84 3.24
N PHE A 96 -5.53 3.11 2.55
CA PHE A 96 -6.62 2.35 3.16
C PHE A 96 -6.10 1.33 4.19
N VAL A 97 -5.07 0.54 3.85
CA VAL A 97 -4.47 -0.43 4.79
C VAL A 97 -3.87 0.28 6.00
N MET A 98 -3.15 1.39 5.81
CA MET A 98 -2.57 2.15 6.93
C MET A 98 -3.65 2.72 7.86
N ILE A 99 -4.77 3.20 7.31
CA ILE A 99 -5.91 3.64 8.11
C ILE A 99 -6.49 2.48 8.92
N ASN A 100 -6.67 1.30 8.32
CA ASN A 100 -7.15 0.11 9.05
C ASN A 100 -6.20 -0.29 10.18
N TYR A 101 -4.88 -0.14 10.00
CA TYR A 101 -3.94 -0.41 11.08
C TYR A 101 -3.99 0.62 12.21
N ILE A 102 -4.15 1.89 11.88
CA ILE A 102 -4.37 2.93 12.89
C ILE A 102 -5.67 2.65 13.66
N LEU A 103 -6.75 2.27 12.97
CA LEU A 103 -8.02 1.88 13.59
C LEU A 103 -7.89 0.62 14.46
N ALA A 104 -6.96 -0.27 14.11
CA ALA A 104 -6.59 -1.47 14.86
C ALA A 104 -5.56 -1.20 15.96
N ASP A 105 -5.51 0.02 16.51
CA ASP A 105 -4.67 0.40 17.65
C ASP A 105 -3.16 0.40 17.36
N MET A 106 -2.79 0.77 16.14
CA MET A 106 -1.39 0.96 15.74
C MET A 106 -1.12 2.40 15.31
N ILE A 107 -1.72 3.36 16.03
CA ILE A 107 -1.66 4.80 15.71
C ILE A 107 -0.24 5.38 15.75
N PHE A 108 0.69 4.81 16.52
CA PHE A 108 2.07 5.30 16.57
C PHE A 108 3.01 4.65 15.56
N THR A 109 2.56 3.60 14.86
CA THR A 109 3.41 2.82 13.95
C THR A 109 3.30 3.29 12.50
N TYR A 110 2.08 3.60 12.03
CA TYR A 110 1.81 3.85 10.61
C TYR A 110 1.54 5.31 10.15
N PRO A 111 1.57 6.38 10.97
CA PRO A 111 1.30 7.75 10.48
C PRO A 111 2.23 8.23 9.37
N LEU A 112 3.52 7.90 9.45
CA LEU A 112 4.51 8.31 8.45
C LEU A 112 4.24 7.61 7.11
N GLN A 113 3.95 6.31 7.15
CA GLN A 113 3.64 5.54 5.96
C GLN A 113 2.32 6.01 5.32
N LEU A 114 1.29 6.30 6.12
CA LEU A 114 0.05 6.93 5.65
C LEU A 114 0.32 8.28 4.97
N THR A 115 1.18 9.12 5.57
CA THR A 115 1.57 10.42 4.99
C THR A 115 2.18 10.25 3.60
N PHE A 116 3.07 9.28 3.42
CA PHE A 116 3.63 8.99 2.10
C PHE A 116 2.58 8.57 1.08
N PHE A 117 1.62 7.72 1.46
CA PHE A 117 0.52 7.35 0.55
C PHE A 117 -0.36 8.55 0.18
N ILE A 118 -0.66 9.45 1.12
CA ILE A 118 -1.39 10.69 0.85
C ILE A 118 -0.62 11.58 -0.13
N LEU A 119 0.69 11.76 0.07
CA LEU A 119 1.54 12.53 -0.85
C LEU A 119 1.54 11.92 -2.26
N LEU A 120 1.56 10.59 -2.38
CA LEU A 120 1.47 9.90 -3.67
C LEU A 120 0.10 10.12 -4.35
N LEU A 121 -0.98 10.06 -3.58
CA LEU A 121 -2.34 10.33 -4.07
C LEU A 121 -2.50 11.77 -4.57
N MET A 122 -1.97 12.74 -3.83
CA MET A 122 -1.97 14.15 -4.24
C MET A 122 -1.12 14.36 -5.51
N SER A 123 -0.07 13.56 -5.69
CA SER A 123 0.86 13.60 -6.83
C SER A 123 0.42 12.79 -8.05
N HIS A 124 -0.89 12.55 -8.22
CA HIS A 124 -1.44 11.67 -9.27
C HIS A 124 -0.95 11.98 -10.70
N SER A 125 -0.74 13.26 -11.04
CA SER A 125 -0.26 13.68 -12.35
C SER A 125 1.19 13.27 -12.63
N LEU A 126 2.02 13.19 -11.59
CA LEU A 126 3.42 12.78 -11.65
C LEU A 126 3.57 11.27 -11.71
N LEU A 127 2.66 10.53 -11.04
CA LEU A 127 2.65 9.07 -11.05
C LEU A 127 2.50 8.49 -12.47
N LYS A 128 1.72 9.15 -13.34
CA LYS A 128 1.52 8.71 -14.73
C LYS A 128 2.83 8.76 -15.54
N GLN A 129 3.64 9.80 -15.30
CA GLN A 129 4.88 10.05 -16.05
C GLN A 129 6.02 9.10 -15.67
N ILE A 130 5.98 8.57 -14.44
CA ILE A 130 7.03 7.69 -13.89
C ILE A 130 6.62 6.21 -13.98
N SER A 131 5.62 5.89 -14.80
CA SER A 131 5.19 4.51 -15.01
C SER A 131 6.14 3.75 -15.94
N LEU A 132 6.32 2.44 -15.73
CA LEU A 132 7.07 1.57 -16.64
C LEU A 132 6.57 1.68 -18.08
N LYS A 133 5.27 1.88 -18.27
CA LYS A 133 4.64 2.05 -19.58
C LYS A 133 5.21 3.25 -20.34
N GLU A 134 5.42 4.37 -19.66
CA GLU A 134 5.94 5.59 -20.29
C GLU A 134 7.42 5.44 -20.65
N ILE A 135 8.21 4.77 -19.78
CA ILE A 135 9.60 4.42 -20.05
C ILE A 135 9.68 3.50 -21.28
N ILE A 136 8.87 2.45 -21.35
CA ILE A 136 8.82 1.52 -22.48
C ILE A 136 8.44 2.27 -23.77
N ASN A 137 7.44 3.15 -23.73
CA ASN A 137 7.02 3.95 -24.88
C ASN A 137 8.11 4.92 -25.36
N TYR A 138 8.85 5.54 -24.44
CA TYR A 138 9.99 6.39 -24.77
C TYR A 138 11.07 5.62 -25.54
N PHE A 139 11.43 4.41 -25.08
CA PHE A 139 12.41 3.57 -25.78
C PHE A 139 11.88 3.04 -27.11
N ARG A 140 10.59 2.67 -27.19
CA ARG A 140 9.95 2.17 -28.42
C ARG A 140 9.85 3.26 -29.50
N GLY A 141 9.54 4.50 -29.11
CA GLY A 141 9.49 5.65 -30.01
C GLY A 141 10.85 6.08 -30.56
N ARG A 142 11.94 5.82 -29.83
CA ARG A 142 13.31 6.07 -30.31
C ARG A 142 13.74 5.08 -31.39
N LYS A 143 13.32 3.81 -31.27
CA LYS A 143 13.62 2.77 -32.27
C LYS A 143 13.02 3.10 -33.65
N ASN A 144 11.77 3.57 -33.69
CA ASN A 144 11.10 3.96 -34.95
C ASN A 144 11.65 5.24 -35.60
N ARG A 145 12.46 6.05 -34.90
CA ARG A 145 13.11 7.26 -35.45
C ARG A 145 14.51 7.00 -36.00
N GLY A 146 15.11 5.84 -35.70
CA GLY A 146 16.41 5.42 -36.25
C GLY A 146 16.30 4.57 -37.52
N GLU A 147 15.07 4.26 -37.97
CA GLU A 147 14.79 3.52 -39.22
C GLU A 147 14.37 4.45 -40.37
N LYS A 148 14.63 5.77 -40.27
CA LYS A 148 14.48 6.74 -41.37
C LYS A 148 15.82 7.35 -41.74
#